data_AF-A0A961AWA5-F1
#
_entry.id   AF-A0A961AWA5-F1
#
_cell.length_a   1.000
_cell.length_b   1.000
_cell.length_c   1.000
_cell.angle_alpha   90.00
_cell.angle_beta   90.00
_cell.angle_gamma   90.00
#
_symmetry.space_group_name_H-M   'P 1'
#
loop_
_entity.id
_entity.type
_entity.pdbx_description
1 polymer ?
#
loop_
_entity_poly.entity_id
_entity_poly.type
_entity_poly.pdbx_seq_one_letter_code
_entity_poly.pdbx_strand_id
1 'polypeptide(L)'
;MQNPYEKFDAHRSEVRVGHGLAWVLTFVFLLLCLLPPFWRNANEFLKGGSGWTPVIELFRYSPKDGTLGAHLRAAEKKIEDAEYTVAPRQWMQGVLTSTLREGNRKTAIGKDGWLYFGPAIDALTGYGPLKPEPDTVAKDPNREPWNGPFDAIVKFNEQLESLGVELILMPIPVKPMILPEHLIGKPAEGPISHPDAEKFYATLREKGIEVFDVSDDWFAAAREGDQVFLKQDTHWTPEMMQATAKRVAAYLKQQAWFDDAWMKADRFELAESQSISAPGDLLEKLELPAAFNPFSEETAKVTVVKEGASPATIYDTDSPIVLLGDSFTNIYHAREMKWGESAGFAEHLSQELGMTLDTIAQNGQASTGVRRTLAVRPNAAQSMRDKKKVVIWAIAARDLFLSETVARENQVRWDDVEFQTGDPSKDIAWPVEIEGTVTMVSSFLDPKTAPYPASVYAVEYQVDRVVSGKYLADSALVFHWAFRDRKRSDTGDFKVGERHRLTLVPMDQQESLRGINQSNDSMRFELIPAWAESVKVMSENGPGTPSVSEEAAARGASMATGAFCLIFGGVILLIYRKKRNLRASVA
;
A
#
# COMPACT_ATOMS: atom_id res chain seq x y z
N MET A 1 34.62 -8.84 14.37
CA MET A 1 34.72 -7.57 13.63
C MET A 1 35.46 -6.58 14.51
N GLN A 2 36.55 -5.98 14.04
CA GLN A 2 37.18 -4.85 14.74
C GLN A 2 36.21 -3.67 14.71
N ASN A 3 36.04 -2.98 15.83
CA ASN A 3 35.20 -1.78 15.89
C ASN A 3 35.80 -0.74 14.90
N PRO A 4 35.07 -0.31 13.85
CA PRO A 4 35.59 0.64 12.86
C PRO A 4 35.97 2.00 13.47
N TYR A 5 35.57 2.26 14.71
CA TYR A 5 35.90 3.48 15.46
C TYR A 5 37.16 3.39 16.33
N GLU A 6 37.82 2.22 16.45
CA GLU A 6 39.08 2.09 17.22
C GLU A 6 40.25 2.91 16.65
N LYS A 7 40.16 3.34 15.37
CA LYS A 7 41.18 4.15 14.70
C LYS A 7 40.74 5.59 14.39
N PHE A 8 39.57 6.01 14.87
CA PHE A 8 39.12 7.38 14.67
C PHE A 8 39.78 8.31 15.69
N ASP A 9 40.77 9.06 15.23
CA ASP A 9 41.34 10.20 15.94
C ASP A 9 40.23 11.24 16.18
N ALA A 10 39.70 11.27 17.41
CA ALA A 10 38.52 12.05 17.81
C ALA A 10 38.65 13.56 17.55
N HIS A 11 39.84 14.04 17.21
CA HIS A 11 40.15 15.44 16.98
C HIS A 11 39.84 15.96 15.57
N ARG A 12 39.45 15.12 14.60
CA ARG A 12 39.23 15.56 13.20
C ARG A 12 37.82 16.07 12.87
N SER A 13 36.88 16.04 13.80
CA SER A 13 35.50 16.51 13.56
C SER A 13 34.87 17.22 14.76
N GLU A 14 35.67 17.98 15.54
CA GLU A 14 35.09 18.92 16.51
C GLU A 14 34.61 20.19 15.80
N VAL A 15 33.32 20.28 15.54
CA VAL A 15 32.67 21.55 15.18
C VAL A 15 32.60 22.40 16.45
N ARG A 16 33.56 23.32 16.63
CA ARG A 16 33.60 24.22 17.78
C ARG A 16 32.68 25.41 17.55
N VAL A 17 31.55 25.43 18.25
CA VAL A 17 30.56 26.51 18.18
C VAL A 17 30.73 27.45 19.37
N GLY A 18 30.64 28.76 19.16
CA GLY A 18 30.72 29.74 20.25
C GLY A 18 29.55 29.59 21.25
N HIS A 19 29.79 29.90 22.53
CA HIS A 19 28.81 29.65 23.61
C HIS A 19 27.43 30.31 23.37
N GLY A 20 27.40 31.51 22.77
CA GLY A 20 26.15 32.20 22.42
C GLY A 20 25.39 31.48 21.29
N LEU A 21 26.09 31.10 20.23
CA LEU A 21 25.50 30.36 19.11
C LEU A 21 25.06 28.95 19.55
N ALA A 22 25.79 28.30 20.45
CA ALA A 22 25.39 27.02 21.03
C ALA A 22 24.05 27.14 21.76
N TRP A 23 23.85 28.18 22.57
CA TRP A 23 22.56 28.43 23.23
C TRP A 23 21.44 28.71 22.24
N VAL A 24 21.70 29.49 21.19
CA VAL A 24 20.71 29.75 20.13
C VAL A 24 20.32 28.45 19.43
N LEU A 25 21.29 27.63 19.01
CA LEU A 25 21.03 26.34 18.37
C LEU A 25 20.28 25.38 19.29
N THR A 26 20.65 25.31 20.57
CA THR A 26 19.93 24.51 21.57
C THR A 26 18.50 25.01 21.75
N PHE A 27 18.29 26.33 21.83
CA PHE A 27 16.95 26.89 21.98
C PHE A 27 16.08 26.64 20.76
N VAL A 28 16.63 26.82 19.55
CA VAL A 28 15.95 26.50 18.28
C VAL A 28 15.61 25.02 18.21
N PHE A 29 16.55 24.13 18.54
CA PHE A 29 16.31 22.69 18.59
C PHE A 29 15.18 22.32 19.56
N LEU A 30 15.22 22.87 20.78
CA LEU A 30 14.17 22.64 21.78
C LEU A 30 12.81 23.17 21.31
N LEU A 31 12.77 24.34 20.66
CA LEU A 31 11.55 24.86 20.05
C LEU A 31 11.01 23.92 18.98
N LEU A 32 11.87 23.41 18.08
CA LEU A 32 11.47 22.46 17.04
C LEU A 32 10.90 21.17 17.62
N CYS A 33 11.41 20.70 18.77
CA CYS A 33 10.87 19.52 19.45
C CYS A 33 9.54 19.80 20.19
N LEU A 34 9.39 20.99 20.79
CA LEU A 34 8.27 21.30 21.69
C LEU A 34 7.07 21.95 21.00
N LEU A 35 7.28 22.68 19.90
CA LEU A 35 6.22 23.38 19.18
C LEU A 35 5.17 22.44 18.56
N PRO A 36 5.53 21.34 17.86
CA PRO A 36 4.53 20.47 17.24
C PRO A 36 3.57 19.83 18.26
N PRO A 37 4.04 19.22 19.38
CA PRO A 37 3.14 18.70 20.41
C PRO A 37 2.29 19.76 21.09
N PHE A 38 2.86 20.96 21.34
CA PHE A 38 2.13 22.07 21.95
C PHE A 38 1.00 22.58 21.04
N TRP A 39 1.30 22.79 19.76
CA TRP A 39 0.34 23.26 18.77
C TRP A 39 -0.82 22.28 18.58
N ARG A 40 -0.55 20.98 18.51
CA ARG A 40 -1.59 19.93 18.48
C ARG A 40 -2.51 20.02 19.69
N ASN A 41 -1.94 20.02 20.90
CA ASN A 41 -2.72 20.06 22.14
C ASN A 41 -3.58 21.32 22.23
N ALA A 42 -3.06 22.48 21.80
CA ALA A 42 -3.82 23.71 21.73
C ALA A 42 -4.98 23.61 20.72
N ASN A 43 -4.74 23.05 19.54
CA ASN A 43 -5.75 22.91 18.49
C ASN A 43 -6.86 21.91 18.88
N GLU A 44 -6.50 20.77 19.49
CA GLU A 44 -7.47 19.80 20.02
C GLU A 44 -8.33 20.39 21.14
N PHE A 45 -7.71 21.18 22.03
CA PHE A 45 -8.43 21.90 23.08
C PHE A 45 -9.40 22.93 22.50
N LEU A 46 -9.00 23.64 21.44
CA LEU A 46 -9.84 24.62 20.74
C LEU A 46 -11.00 23.99 19.96
N LYS A 47 -10.85 22.76 19.47
CA LYS A 47 -11.91 22.00 18.79
C LYS A 47 -12.96 21.41 19.75
N GLY A 48 -12.83 21.65 21.06
CA GLY A 48 -13.83 21.25 22.07
C GLY A 48 -13.84 19.74 22.38
N GLY A 49 -12.84 18.98 21.96
CA GLY A 49 -12.72 17.56 22.29
C GLY A 49 -12.15 17.36 23.69
N SER A 50 -12.60 16.30 24.38
CA SER A 50 -11.90 15.69 25.53
C SER A 50 -10.63 14.96 25.07
N GLY A 51 -9.83 15.64 24.22
CA GLY A 51 -8.73 15.08 23.47
C GLY A 51 -7.68 14.46 24.37
N TRP A 52 -7.36 13.20 24.08
CA TRP A 52 -6.31 12.44 24.74
C TRP A 52 -4.99 13.23 24.74
N THR A 53 -4.42 13.42 25.93
CA THR A 53 -3.18 14.16 26.15
C THR A 53 -2.06 13.17 26.53
N PRO A 54 -1.09 12.89 25.65
CA PRO A 54 -0.09 11.84 25.87
C PRO A 54 0.70 12.01 27.17
N VAL A 55 1.02 13.26 27.51
CA VAL A 55 1.75 13.61 28.74
C VAL A 55 0.95 13.22 29.98
N ILE A 56 -0.38 13.36 29.96
CA ILE A 56 -1.22 13.02 31.11
C ILE A 56 -1.36 11.50 31.25
N GLU A 57 -1.43 10.77 30.13
CA GLU A 57 -1.58 9.31 30.17
C GLU A 57 -0.37 8.59 30.75
N LEU A 58 0.86 9.06 30.45
CA LEU A 58 2.09 8.54 31.04
C LEU A 58 2.08 8.56 32.57
N PHE A 59 1.33 9.49 33.18
CA PHE A 59 1.20 9.63 34.64
C PHE A 59 -0.09 9.01 35.19
N ARG A 60 -0.96 8.42 34.36
CA ARG A 60 -2.20 7.75 34.78
C ARG A 60 -2.02 6.27 35.10
N TYR A 61 -0.79 5.76 35.12
CA TYR A 61 -0.50 4.37 35.47
C TYR A 61 -1.04 4.00 36.87
N SER A 62 -1.78 2.89 36.92
CA SER A 62 -2.20 2.23 38.16
C SER A 62 -1.75 0.77 38.14
N PRO A 63 -1.12 0.26 39.22
CA PRO A 63 -0.73 -1.16 39.32
C PRO A 63 -1.90 -2.16 39.20
N LYS A 64 -3.15 -1.68 39.30
CA LYS A 64 -4.35 -2.51 39.12
C LYS A 64 -4.68 -2.79 37.65
N ASP A 65 -4.16 -1.98 36.73
CA ASP A 65 -4.52 -2.00 35.30
C ASP A 65 -3.50 -2.77 34.44
N GLY A 66 -2.48 -3.37 35.05
CA GLY A 66 -1.47 -4.20 34.38
C GLY A 66 -0.02 -3.86 34.75
N THR A 67 0.93 -4.34 33.94
CA THR A 67 2.36 -4.07 34.15
C THR A 67 2.76 -2.70 33.60
N LEU A 68 3.73 -2.05 34.23
CA LEU A 68 4.30 -0.79 33.75
C LEU A 68 4.81 -0.90 32.30
N GLY A 69 5.42 -2.04 31.93
CA GLY A 69 5.89 -2.27 30.56
C GLY A 69 4.77 -2.39 29.52
N ALA A 70 3.60 -2.93 29.88
CA ALA A 70 2.44 -2.94 29.01
C ALA A 70 1.83 -1.53 28.86
N HIS A 71 1.76 -0.77 29.96
CA HIS A 71 1.29 0.61 29.94
C HIS A 71 2.18 1.53 29.10
N LEU A 72 3.51 1.44 29.26
CA LEU A 72 4.46 2.23 28.47
C LEU A 72 4.37 1.91 26.98
N ARG A 73 4.26 0.62 26.60
CA ARG A 73 4.06 0.23 25.19
C ARG A 73 2.72 0.70 24.62
N ALA A 74 1.66 0.69 25.43
CA ALA A 74 0.36 1.21 25.00
C ALA A 74 0.40 2.74 24.83
N ALA A 75 1.07 3.47 25.72
CA ALA A 75 1.27 4.91 25.60
C ALA A 75 2.18 5.27 24.41
N GLU A 76 3.25 4.50 24.19
CA GLU A 76 4.15 4.62 23.03
C GLU A 76 3.39 4.42 21.73
N LYS A 77 2.62 3.34 21.60
CA LYS A 77 1.76 3.09 20.44
C LYS A 77 0.77 4.24 20.18
N LYS A 78 0.12 4.76 21.23
CA LYS A 78 -0.78 5.92 21.08
C LYS A 78 -0.05 7.20 20.71
N ILE A 79 1.20 7.37 21.13
CA ILE A 79 2.05 8.48 20.68
C ILE A 79 2.41 8.27 19.21
N GLU A 80 2.81 7.08 18.79
CA GLU A 80 3.07 6.75 17.38
C GLU A 80 1.84 7.04 16.51
N ASP A 81 0.64 6.72 16.99
CA ASP A 81 -0.64 7.01 16.32
C ASP A 81 -1.03 8.50 16.38
N ALA A 82 -0.36 9.31 17.21
CA ALA A 82 -0.68 10.72 17.37
C ALA A 82 -0.07 11.55 16.24
N GLU A 83 -0.92 12.24 15.48
CA GLU A 83 -0.52 13.09 14.35
C GLU A 83 0.16 14.43 14.75
N TYR A 84 1.09 14.44 15.70
CA TYR A 84 1.74 15.67 16.18
C TYR A 84 2.65 16.33 15.13
N THR A 85 3.15 15.58 14.15
CA THR A 85 4.02 16.11 13.08
C THR A 85 3.28 16.43 11.79
N VAL A 86 2.05 15.97 11.59
CA VAL A 86 1.40 15.99 10.26
C VAL A 86 1.25 17.42 9.75
N ALA A 87 0.50 18.29 10.42
CA ALA A 87 0.28 19.63 9.88
C ALA A 87 1.55 20.52 9.82
N PRO A 88 2.46 20.51 10.81
CA PRO A 88 3.74 21.22 10.68
C PRO A 88 4.58 20.71 9.51
N ARG A 89 4.62 19.40 9.28
CA ARG A 89 5.30 18.77 8.14
C ARG A 89 4.66 19.19 6.82
N GLN A 90 3.34 19.15 6.71
CA GLN A 90 2.60 19.56 5.50
C GLN A 90 2.81 21.05 5.21
N TRP A 91 2.76 21.92 6.23
CA TRP A 91 3.03 23.34 6.07
C TRP A 91 4.46 23.60 5.60
N MET A 92 5.45 22.96 6.23
CA MET A 92 6.85 23.07 5.83
C MET A 92 7.05 22.54 4.41
N GLN A 93 6.44 21.41 4.07
CA GLN A 93 6.45 20.87 2.72
C GLN A 93 5.81 21.82 1.72
N GLY A 94 4.70 22.47 2.09
CA GLY A 94 4.04 23.52 1.33
C GLY A 94 4.99 24.67 0.98
N VAL A 95 5.69 25.20 1.98
CA VAL A 95 6.68 26.26 1.78
C VAL A 95 7.83 25.80 0.89
N LEU A 96 8.41 24.62 1.15
CA LEU A 96 9.51 24.08 0.34
C LEU A 96 9.09 23.89 -1.12
N THR A 97 7.89 23.34 -1.33
CA THR A 97 7.35 23.10 -2.67
C THR A 97 7.05 24.40 -3.40
N SER A 98 6.40 25.36 -2.75
CA SER A 98 5.98 26.61 -3.39
C SER A 98 7.13 27.57 -3.64
N THR A 99 8.16 27.58 -2.77
CA THR A 99 9.27 28.56 -2.84
C THR A 99 10.54 28.00 -3.48
N LEU A 100 10.90 26.76 -3.15
CA LEU A 100 12.14 26.13 -3.61
C LEU A 100 11.91 25.06 -4.68
N ARG A 101 10.65 24.75 -5.00
CA ARG A 101 10.28 23.65 -5.91
C ARG A 101 10.81 22.30 -5.44
N GLU A 102 10.86 22.10 -4.13
CA GLU A 102 11.36 20.85 -3.56
C GLU A 102 10.25 19.88 -3.20
N GLY A 103 10.46 18.62 -3.60
CA GLY A 103 9.57 17.51 -3.33
C GLY A 103 9.74 16.93 -1.91
N ASN A 104 9.31 15.69 -1.73
CA ASN A 104 9.50 14.91 -0.52
C ASN A 104 10.05 13.52 -0.86
N ARG A 105 10.12 12.62 0.13
CA ARG A 105 10.64 11.25 -0.07
C ARG A 105 9.86 10.45 -1.13
N LYS A 106 8.56 10.70 -1.29
CA LYS A 106 7.67 9.97 -2.20
C LYS A 106 7.54 10.62 -3.57
N THR A 107 7.65 11.95 -3.65
CA THR A 107 7.48 12.69 -4.90
C THR A 107 8.61 13.68 -5.10
N ALA A 108 9.39 13.52 -6.17
CA ALA A 108 10.34 14.50 -6.65
C ALA A 108 9.67 15.46 -7.65
N ILE A 109 10.07 16.73 -7.63
CA ILE A 109 9.54 17.77 -8.53
C ILE A 109 10.56 18.01 -9.64
N GLY A 110 10.12 17.82 -10.88
CA GLY A 110 10.87 18.14 -12.09
C GLY A 110 10.51 19.51 -12.66
N LYS A 111 11.10 19.82 -13.82
CA LYS A 111 10.82 21.03 -14.60
C LYS A 111 9.41 20.99 -15.19
N ASP A 112 8.88 22.16 -15.58
CA ASP A 112 7.66 22.30 -16.39
C ASP A 112 6.40 21.59 -15.83
N GLY A 113 6.31 21.47 -14.50
CA GLY A 113 5.18 20.86 -13.80
C GLY A 113 5.23 19.33 -13.73
N TRP A 114 6.32 18.69 -14.15
CA TRP A 114 6.51 17.26 -14.04
C TRP A 114 6.77 16.83 -12.60
N LEU A 115 6.13 15.76 -12.16
CA LEU A 115 6.36 15.09 -10.88
C LEU A 115 6.85 13.66 -11.13
N TYR A 116 7.69 13.15 -10.23
CA TYR A 116 8.26 11.81 -10.32
C TYR A 116 8.06 11.05 -9.02
N PHE A 117 7.71 9.77 -9.14
CA PHE A 117 7.60 8.88 -7.99
C PHE A 117 9.01 8.53 -7.47
N GLY A 118 9.29 8.81 -6.20
CA GLY A 118 10.59 8.57 -5.56
C GLY A 118 11.08 7.12 -5.71
N PRO A 119 10.28 6.11 -5.34
CA PRO A 119 10.65 4.71 -5.51
C PRO A 119 10.92 4.31 -6.97
N ALA A 120 10.30 4.98 -7.95
CA ALA A 120 10.60 4.74 -9.36
C ALA A 120 11.98 5.28 -9.76
N ILE A 121 12.49 6.32 -9.09
CA ILE A 121 13.87 6.81 -9.25
C ILE A 121 14.83 5.85 -8.52
N ASP A 122 14.49 5.45 -7.30
CA ASP A 122 15.31 4.51 -6.50
C ASP A 122 15.54 3.20 -7.26
N ALA A 123 14.52 2.69 -7.95
CA ALA A 123 14.60 1.47 -8.77
C ALA A 123 15.57 1.55 -9.97
N LEU A 124 16.07 2.73 -10.33
CA LEU A 124 17.03 2.88 -11.45
C LEU A 124 18.48 2.83 -10.99
N THR A 125 18.75 2.79 -9.69
CA THR A 125 20.12 2.88 -9.17
C THR A 125 20.37 1.92 -8.00
N GLY A 126 21.63 1.60 -7.76
CA GLY A 126 22.05 0.96 -6.51
C GLY A 126 21.93 -0.56 -6.48
N TYR A 127 21.19 -1.07 -5.50
CA TYR A 127 20.99 -2.50 -5.24
C TYR A 127 19.69 -2.96 -5.89
N GLY A 128 19.66 -4.20 -6.35
CA GLY A 128 18.53 -4.78 -7.07
C GLY A 128 18.53 -6.30 -7.01
N PRO A 129 17.86 -6.97 -7.96
CA PRO A 129 17.61 -8.40 -7.88
C PRO A 129 18.86 -9.27 -8.07
N LEU A 130 19.88 -8.78 -8.78
CA LEU A 130 21.13 -9.52 -8.97
C LEU A 130 22.23 -9.05 -8.01
N LYS A 131 22.20 -7.76 -7.64
CA LYS A 131 23.08 -7.19 -6.61
C LYS A 131 22.28 -6.85 -5.35
N PRO A 132 22.13 -7.81 -4.41
CA PRO A 132 21.31 -7.61 -3.23
C PRO A 132 21.89 -6.54 -2.29
N GLU A 133 21.01 -5.86 -1.57
CA GLU A 133 21.39 -4.90 -0.54
C GLU A 133 22.08 -5.62 0.64
N PRO A 134 23.23 -5.13 1.14
CA PRO A 134 23.92 -5.76 2.25
C PRO A 134 23.09 -5.67 3.53
N ASP A 135 23.32 -6.62 4.43
CA ASP A 135 22.74 -6.57 5.75
C ASP A 135 23.47 -5.53 6.62
N THR A 136 22.72 -4.76 7.42
CA THR A 136 23.29 -3.71 8.27
C THR A 136 22.66 -3.74 9.66
N VAL A 137 23.37 -3.21 10.66
CA VAL A 137 22.88 -3.11 12.05
C VAL A 137 21.62 -2.26 12.22
N ALA A 138 21.24 -1.47 11.21
CA ALA A 138 20.03 -0.66 11.22
C ALA A 138 18.78 -1.45 10.83
N LYS A 139 18.94 -2.61 10.19
CA LYS A 139 17.82 -3.47 9.79
C LYS A 139 17.42 -4.37 10.97
N ASP A 140 16.12 -4.62 11.12
CA ASP A 140 15.60 -5.49 12.18
C ASP A 140 16.18 -6.91 12.03
N PRO A 141 16.83 -7.49 13.07
CA PRO A 141 17.35 -8.84 13.03
C PRO A 141 16.25 -9.92 12.97
N ASN A 142 15.01 -9.59 13.35
CA ASN A 142 13.87 -10.51 13.30
C ASN A 142 13.03 -10.37 12.02
N ARG A 143 13.51 -9.60 11.02
CA ARG A 143 12.76 -9.43 9.76
C ARG A 143 12.69 -10.74 8.98
N GLU A 144 11.56 -10.94 8.30
CA GLU A 144 11.38 -12.07 7.39
C GLU A 144 12.48 -12.05 6.30
N PRO A 145 13.03 -13.20 5.89
CA PRO A 145 13.97 -13.26 4.76
C PRO A 145 13.40 -12.59 3.50
N TRP A 146 14.25 -11.89 2.75
CA TRP A 146 13.85 -11.30 1.48
C TRP A 146 13.86 -12.34 0.38
N ASN A 147 12.72 -12.56 -0.26
CA ASN A 147 12.63 -13.31 -1.51
C ASN A 147 12.72 -12.32 -2.68
N GLY A 148 13.65 -12.56 -3.61
CA GLY A 148 13.84 -11.69 -4.77
C GLY A 148 12.81 -11.95 -5.87
N PRO A 149 12.61 -11.01 -6.80
CA PRO A 149 11.68 -11.17 -7.92
C PRO A 149 12.05 -12.35 -8.83
N PHE A 150 13.34 -12.61 -9.04
CA PHE A 150 13.81 -13.64 -9.97
C PHE A 150 13.23 -15.03 -9.62
N ASP A 151 13.42 -15.49 -8.39
CA ASP A 151 12.99 -16.82 -7.96
C ASP A 151 11.46 -16.95 -7.96
N ALA A 152 10.75 -15.90 -7.52
CA ALA A 152 9.29 -15.88 -7.52
C ALA A 152 8.70 -15.94 -8.94
N ILE A 153 9.31 -15.25 -9.92
CA ILE A 153 8.88 -15.28 -11.33
C ILE A 153 9.15 -16.67 -11.92
N VAL A 154 10.35 -17.23 -11.71
CA VAL A 154 10.72 -18.54 -12.27
C VAL A 154 9.82 -19.65 -11.71
N LYS A 155 9.59 -19.68 -10.39
CA LYS A 155 8.67 -20.66 -9.78
C LYS A 155 7.23 -20.53 -10.29
N PHE A 156 6.79 -19.31 -10.56
CA PHE A 156 5.46 -19.09 -11.12
C PHE A 156 5.38 -19.59 -12.57
N ASN A 157 6.42 -19.33 -13.38
CA ASN A 157 6.53 -19.86 -14.73
C ASN A 157 6.53 -21.39 -14.75
N GLU A 158 7.34 -22.04 -13.92
CA GLU A 158 7.42 -23.52 -13.83
C GLU A 158 6.05 -24.13 -13.52
N GLN A 159 5.27 -23.50 -12.64
CA GLN A 159 3.89 -23.91 -12.38
C GLN A 159 3.01 -23.75 -13.62
N LEU A 160 3.03 -22.59 -14.28
CA LEU A 160 2.23 -22.35 -15.49
C LEU A 160 2.59 -23.31 -16.63
N GLU A 161 3.87 -23.57 -16.86
CA GLU A 161 4.35 -24.54 -17.86
C GLU A 161 3.84 -25.95 -17.55
N SER A 162 3.86 -26.37 -16.28
CA SER A 162 3.30 -27.67 -15.86
C SER A 162 1.79 -27.79 -16.11
N LEU A 163 1.11 -26.64 -16.24
CA LEU A 163 -0.31 -26.52 -16.56
C LEU A 163 -0.55 -26.26 -18.05
N GLY A 164 0.50 -26.20 -18.89
CA GLY A 164 0.39 -25.95 -20.33
C GLY A 164 0.04 -24.50 -20.69
N VAL A 165 0.42 -23.55 -19.83
CA VAL A 165 0.12 -22.11 -19.98
C VAL A 165 1.42 -21.33 -20.08
N GLU A 166 1.51 -20.42 -21.06
CA GLU A 166 2.68 -19.55 -21.24
C GLU A 166 2.65 -18.34 -20.30
N LEU A 167 3.83 -17.86 -19.88
CA LEU A 167 3.97 -16.61 -19.14
C LEU A 167 4.62 -15.54 -20.04
N ILE A 168 3.93 -14.41 -20.18
CA ILE A 168 4.50 -13.18 -20.73
C ILE A 168 4.65 -12.19 -19.59
N LEU A 169 5.89 -11.89 -19.21
CA LEU A 169 6.19 -10.79 -18.30
C LEU A 169 6.24 -9.48 -19.10
N MET A 170 5.38 -8.53 -18.78
CA MET A 170 5.30 -7.23 -19.43
C MET A 170 5.71 -6.12 -18.44
N PRO A 171 7.01 -5.78 -18.35
CA PRO A 171 7.45 -4.65 -17.56
C PRO A 171 6.95 -3.34 -18.19
N ILE A 172 6.12 -2.61 -17.46
CA ILE A 172 5.67 -1.27 -17.84
C ILE A 172 6.76 -0.27 -17.42
N PRO A 173 7.38 0.48 -18.35
CA PRO A 173 8.41 1.44 -18.00
C PRO A 173 7.84 2.52 -17.08
N VAL A 174 8.67 3.05 -16.19
CA VAL A 174 8.30 4.16 -15.32
C VAL A 174 8.81 5.48 -15.87
N LYS A 175 8.12 6.58 -15.55
CA LYS A 175 8.43 7.93 -16.04
C LYS A 175 9.91 8.33 -16.06
N PRO A 176 10.73 8.12 -15.00
CA PRO A 176 12.14 8.51 -15.03
C PRO A 176 12.99 7.68 -16.01
N MET A 177 12.53 6.51 -16.46
CA MET A 177 13.19 5.73 -17.52
C MET A 177 13.06 6.43 -18.88
N ILE A 178 11.89 6.99 -19.17
CA ILE A 178 11.52 7.47 -20.50
C ILE A 178 11.74 8.98 -20.66
N LEU A 179 11.44 9.74 -19.59
CA LEU A 179 11.49 11.21 -19.58
C LEU A 179 12.46 11.73 -18.51
N PRO A 180 13.75 11.35 -18.49
CA PRO A 180 14.69 11.80 -17.47
C PRO A 180 15.01 13.30 -17.55
N GLU A 181 14.83 13.95 -18.71
CA GLU A 181 15.24 15.34 -18.95
C GLU A 181 14.55 16.36 -18.06
N HIS A 182 13.30 16.11 -17.63
CA HIS A 182 12.63 17.04 -16.71
C HIS A 182 13.10 16.85 -15.26
N LEU A 183 13.83 15.78 -14.95
CA LEU A 183 14.45 15.55 -13.65
C LEU A 183 15.93 15.98 -13.62
N ILE A 184 16.76 15.46 -14.52
CA ILE A 184 18.23 15.68 -14.51
C ILE A 184 18.69 16.79 -15.48
N GLY A 185 17.77 17.38 -16.24
CA GLY A 185 18.05 18.51 -17.12
C GLY A 185 18.80 18.18 -18.41
N LYS A 186 19.01 16.90 -18.72
CA LYS A 186 19.63 16.42 -19.96
C LYS A 186 18.81 15.27 -20.55
N PRO A 187 18.56 15.26 -21.87
CA PRO A 187 17.96 14.10 -22.52
C PRO A 187 18.93 12.92 -22.49
N ALA A 188 18.38 11.72 -22.32
CA ALA A 188 19.13 10.48 -22.49
C ALA A 188 19.17 10.09 -23.99
N GLU A 189 20.09 9.20 -24.36
CA GLU A 189 20.18 8.65 -25.72
C GLU A 189 19.23 7.46 -25.95
N GLY A 190 18.72 6.86 -24.86
CA GLY A 190 17.74 5.77 -24.84
C GLY A 190 17.06 5.69 -23.47
N PRO A 191 16.15 4.72 -23.25
CA PRO A 191 15.55 4.50 -21.95
C PRO A 191 16.61 4.28 -20.86
N ILE A 192 16.46 4.94 -19.72
CA ILE A 192 17.29 4.65 -18.55
C ILE A 192 16.80 3.35 -17.93
N SER A 193 17.71 2.40 -17.69
CA SER A 193 17.41 1.13 -17.03
C SER A 193 18.30 0.90 -15.81
N HIS A 194 17.84 0.06 -14.90
CA HIS A 194 18.64 -0.40 -13.77
C HIS A 194 19.86 -1.19 -14.27
N PRO A 195 21.05 -1.13 -13.63
CA PRO A 195 22.25 -1.87 -14.06
C PRO A 195 22.05 -3.39 -14.19
N ASP A 196 21.15 -3.97 -13.40
CA ASP A 196 20.82 -5.40 -13.47
C ASP A 196 19.84 -5.76 -14.60
N ALA A 197 19.15 -4.80 -15.21
CA ALA A 197 17.98 -5.04 -16.05
C ALA A 197 18.27 -5.91 -17.28
N GLU A 198 19.31 -5.60 -18.04
CA GLU A 198 19.69 -6.34 -19.25
C GLU A 198 19.95 -7.82 -18.92
N LYS A 199 20.80 -8.07 -17.92
CA LYS A 199 21.13 -9.43 -17.49
C LYS A 199 19.92 -10.14 -16.87
N PHE A 200 19.11 -9.44 -16.09
CA PHE A 200 17.91 -9.98 -15.45
C PHE A 200 16.92 -10.47 -16.51
N TYR A 201 16.56 -9.63 -17.49
CA TYR A 201 15.65 -10.02 -18.57
C TYR A 201 16.23 -11.09 -19.49
N ALA A 202 17.52 -11.04 -19.82
CA ALA A 202 18.18 -12.10 -20.60
C ALA A 202 18.08 -13.45 -19.89
N THR A 203 18.33 -13.48 -18.58
CA THR A 203 18.26 -14.71 -17.77
C THR A 203 16.83 -15.25 -17.68
N LEU A 204 15.80 -14.38 -17.61
CA LEU A 204 14.40 -14.81 -17.66
C LEU A 204 14.05 -15.44 -19.02
N ARG A 205 14.50 -14.85 -20.13
CA ARG A 205 14.31 -15.42 -21.47
C ARG A 205 15.00 -16.77 -21.64
N GLU A 206 16.21 -16.93 -21.11
CA GLU A 206 16.90 -18.23 -21.06
C GLU A 206 16.12 -19.30 -20.27
N LYS A 207 15.25 -18.89 -19.35
CA LYS A 207 14.34 -19.75 -18.58
C LYS A 207 12.99 -19.98 -19.26
N GLY A 208 12.82 -19.57 -20.51
CA GLY A 208 11.59 -19.78 -21.28
C GLY A 208 10.51 -18.73 -21.03
N ILE A 209 10.80 -17.67 -20.25
CA ILE A 209 9.83 -16.61 -19.96
C ILE A 209 9.96 -15.51 -21.01
N GLU A 210 8.87 -15.23 -21.71
CA GLU A 210 8.84 -14.11 -22.64
C GLU A 210 8.81 -12.79 -21.86
N VAL A 211 9.73 -11.87 -22.18
CA VAL A 211 9.78 -10.53 -21.60
C VAL A 211 9.40 -9.51 -22.68
N PHE A 212 8.15 -9.08 -22.63
CA PHE A 212 7.56 -8.10 -23.54
C PHE A 212 7.87 -6.68 -23.07
N ASP A 213 9.10 -6.22 -23.34
CA ASP A 213 9.56 -4.88 -22.96
C ASP A 213 9.08 -3.82 -23.97
N VAL A 214 8.40 -2.79 -23.45
CA VAL A 214 7.86 -1.68 -24.24
C VAL A 214 8.66 -0.38 -24.11
N SER A 215 9.76 -0.39 -23.36
CA SER A 215 10.53 0.82 -23.02
C SER A 215 11.06 1.58 -24.25
N ASP A 216 11.58 0.88 -25.25
CA ASP A 216 12.15 1.51 -26.45
C ASP A 216 11.08 2.23 -27.28
N ASP A 217 9.92 1.61 -27.49
CA ASP A 217 8.81 2.20 -28.23
C ASP A 217 8.29 3.47 -27.54
N TRP A 218 8.20 3.43 -26.22
CA TRP A 218 7.75 4.55 -25.41
C TRP A 218 8.73 5.71 -25.46
N PHE A 219 10.02 5.39 -25.43
CA PHE A 219 11.07 6.38 -25.59
C PHE A 219 11.05 7.01 -26.98
N ALA A 220 10.88 6.19 -28.03
CA ALA A 220 10.75 6.69 -29.40
C ALA A 220 9.54 7.64 -29.54
N ALA A 221 8.36 7.24 -29.07
CA ALA A 221 7.15 8.08 -29.09
C ALA A 221 7.37 9.41 -28.34
N ALA A 222 8.00 9.36 -27.16
CA ALA A 222 8.37 10.56 -26.41
C ALA A 222 9.33 11.48 -27.18
N ARG A 223 10.29 10.93 -27.93
CA ARG A 223 11.20 11.73 -28.77
C ARG A 223 10.51 12.34 -29.99
N GLU A 224 9.43 11.72 -30.48
CA GLU A 224 8.61 12.24 -31.58
C GLU A 224 7.64 13.36 -31.14
N GLY A 225 7.51 13.58 -29.82
CA GLY A 225 6.73 14.66 -29.23
C GLY A 225 5.44 14.20 -28.55
N ASP A 226 5.18 12.89 -28.50
CA ASP A 226 4.02 12.35 -27.79
C ASP A 226 4.19 12.47 -26.28
N GLN A 227 3.12 12.88 -25.61
CA GLN A 227 3.07 12.83 -24.15
C GLN A 227 2.71 11.40 -23.72
N VAL A 228 3.70 10.65 -23.26
CA VAL A 228 3.55 9.23 -22.89
C VAL A 228 3.19 8.99 -21.42
N PHE A 229 3.36 10.00 -20.55
CA PHE A 229 2.92 10.01 -19.16
C PHE A 229 2.11 11.27 -18.82
N LEU A 230 1.18 11.14 -17.88
CA LEU A 230 0.61 12.29 -17.19
C LEU A 230 1.70 13.00 -16.36
N LYS A 231 1.70 14.33 -16.27
CA LYS A 231 2.83 15.08 -15.69
C LYS A 231 2.93 14.92 -14.19
N GLN A 232 1.81 15.00 -13.49
CA GLN A 232 1.63 15.00 -12.04
C GLN A 232 1.16 13.64 -11.50
N ASP A 233 1.08 12.64 -12.37
CA ASP A 233 0.62 11.29 -12.03
C ASP A 233 1.70 10.26 -12.40
N THR A 234 1.74 9.14 -11.69
CA THR A 234 2.68 8.04 -11.95
C THR A 234 2.42 7.36 -13.30
N HIS A 235 1.18 7.41 -13.78
CA HIS A 235 0.70 6.59 -14.88
C HIS A 235 0.90 7.21 -16.27
N TRP A 236 0.82 6.32 -17.25
CA TRP A 236 0.84 6.64 -18.67
C TRP A 236 -0.36 7.50 -19.09
N THR A 237 -0.32 8.09 -20.28
CA THR A 237 -1.50 8.77 -20.88
C THR A 237 -2.46 7.75 -21.49
N PRO A 238 -3.75 8.11 -21.72
CA PRO A 238 -4.69 7.22 -22.39
C PRO A 238 -4.19 6.80 -23.78
N GLU A 239 -3.59 7.73 -24.53
CA GLU A 239 -3.07 7.48 -25.87
C GLU A 239 -1.94 6.44 -25.86
N MET A 240 -1.00 6.55 -24.92
CA MET A 240 0.11 5.60 -24.81
C MET A 240 -0.36 4.22 -24.33
N MET A 241 -1.33 4.17 -23.42
CA MET A 241 -1.98 2.92 -23.01
C MET A 241 -2.67 2.24 -24.20
N GLN A 242 -3.45 2.98 -24.99
CA GLN A 242 -4.14 2.46 -26.17
C GLN A 242 -3.16 1.91 -27.21
N ALA A 243 -2.09 2.65 -27.51
CA ALA A 243 -1.05 2.19 -28.42
C ALA A 243 -0.34 0.92 -27.90
N THR A 244 -0.12 0.84 -26.58
CA THR A 244 0.44 -0.37 -25.95
C THR A 244 -0.52 -1.55 -26.04
N ALA A 245 -1.82 -1.35 -25.78
CA ALA A 245 -2.84 -2.39 -25.91
C ALA A 245 -2.91 -2.95 -27.35
N LYS A 246 -2.86 -2.06 -28.35
CA LYS A 246 -2.79 -2.43 -29.75
C LYS A 246 -1.55 -3.25 -30.09
N ARG A 247 -0.38 -2.85 -29.58
CA ARG A 247 0.89 -3.58 -29.79
C ARG A 247 0.82 -4.98 -29.16
N VAL A 248 0.32 -5.08 -27.93
CA VAL A 248 0.14 -6.37 -27.23
C VAL A 248 -0.85 -7.26 -28.00
N ALA A 249 -2.00 -6.72 -28.43
CA ALA A 249 -2.96 -7.48 -29.22
C ALA A 249 -2.35 -8.00 -30.54
N ALA A 250 -1.58 -7.17 -31.24
CA ALA A 250 -0.89 -7.55 -32.47
C ALA A 250 0.14 -8.68 -32.23
N TYR A 251 0.83 -8.65 -31.10
CA TYR A 251 1.76 -9.72 -30.70
C TYR A 251 1.02 -11.03 -30.38
N LEU A 252 -0.07 -10.98 -29.63
CA LEU A 252 -0.84 -12.17 -29.24
C LEU A 252 -1.47 -12.86 -30.45
N LYS A 253 -2.00 -12.10 -31.40
CA LYS A 253 -2.58 -12.63 -32.65
C LYS A 253 -1.57 -13.37 -33.55
N GLN A 254 -0.27 -13.19 -33.31
CA GLN A 254 0.79 -13.88 -34.06
C GLN A 254 1.22 -15.20 -33.39
N GLN A 255 0.74 -15.49 -32.18
CA GLN A 255 1.13 -16.69 -31.44
C GLN A 255 0.46 -17.94 -32.02
N ALA A 256 1.18 -19.05 -32.02
CA ALA A 256 0.70 -20.31 -32.60
C ALA A 256 -0.52 -20.90 -31.86
N TRP A 257 -0.69 -20.56 -30.58
CA TRP A 257 -1.84 -20.99 -29.78
C TRP A 257 -3.07 -20.10 -29.96
N PHE A 258 -2.95 -18.93 -30.61
CA PHE A 258 -4.06 -18.00 -30.77
C PHE A 258 -5.07 -18.54 -31.80
N ASP A 259 -6.34 -18.63 -31.40
CA ASP A 259 -7.43 -19.08 -32.27
C ASP A 259 -8.31 -17.90 -32.66
N ASP A 260 -8.37 -17.62 -33.96
CA ASP A 260 -9.20 -16.55 -34.51
C ASP A 260 -10.69 -16.72 -34.18
N ALA A 261 -11.14 -17.95 -33.88
CA ALA A 261 -12.52 -18.23 -33.47
C ALA A 261 -12.92 -17.60 -32.12
N TRP A 262 -11.95 -17.21 -31.29
CA TRP A 262 -12.25 -16.47 -30.05
C TRP A 262 -12.63 -15.02 -30.34
N MET A 263 -12.21 -14.48 -31.47
CA MET A 263 -12.49 -13.10 -31.85
C MET A 263 -13.93 -12.97 -32.32
N LYS A 264 -14.63 -11.97 -31.77
CA LYS A 264 -15.90 -11.48 -32.30
C LYS A 264 -15.66 -10.07 -32.81
N ALA A 265 -15.32 -9.98 -34.09
CA ALA A 265 -15.22 -8.70 -34.79
C ALA A 265 -16.48 -7.86 -34.50
N ASP A 266 -16.28 -6.57 -34.23
CA ASP A 266 -17.33 -5.60 -33.93
C ASP A 266 -18.10 -5.82 -32.62
N ARG A 267 -17.61 -6.68 -31.70
CA ARG A 267 -18.19 -6.81 -30.36
C ARG A 267 -18.04 -5.52 -29.53
N PHE A 268 -16.90 -4.87 -29.65
CA PHE A 268 -16.52 -3.72 -28.83
C PHE A 268 -16.29 -2.50 -29.70
N GLU A 269 -16.91 -1.39 -29.31
CA GLU A 269 -16.84 -0.11 -30.01
C GLU A 269 -16.20 0.96 -29.12
N LEU A 270 -15.50 1.91 -29.73
CA LEU A 270 -14.98 3.07 -29.02
C LEU A 270 -16.04 4.17 -28.98
N ALA A 271 -16.31 4.69 -27.78
CA ALA A 271 -17.16 5.86 -27.60
C ALA A 271 -16.49 7.14 -28.15
N GLU A 272 -17.25 8.23 -28.20
CA GLU A 272 -16.65 9.56 -28.31
C GLU A 272 -15.76 9.83 -27.09
N SER A 273 -14.57 10.36 -27.34
CA SER A 273 -13.59 10.65 -26.28
C SER A 273 -14.06 11.80 -25.41
N GLN A 274 -13.95 11.63 -24.09
CA GLN A 274 -14.35 12.64 -23.10
C GLN A 274 -13.12 13.30 -22.51
N SER A 275 -13.17 14.61 -22.31
CA SER A 275 -12.12 15.34 -21.59
C SER A 275 -12.37 15.25 -20.09
N ILE A 276 -11.43 14.65 -19.37
CA ILE A 276 -11.49 14.50 -17.92
C ILE A 276 -10.34 15.31 -17.32
N SER A 277 -10.66 16.15 -16.33
CA SER A 277 -9.68 16.90 -15.56
C SER A 277 -9.58 16.36 -14.14
N ALA A 278 -8.37 16.06 -13.69
CA ALA A 278 -8.11 15.57 -12.34
C ALA A 278 -6.71 15.97 -11.86
N PRO A 279 -6.48 16.06 -10.54
CA PRO A 279 -5.13 16.09 -9.99
C PRO A 279 -4.49 14.71 -10.09
N GLY A 280 -3.20 14.65 -10.43
CA GLY A 280 -2.45 13.39 -10.47
C GLY A 280 -2.08 12.85 -9.08
N ASP A 281 -1.85 11.54 -8.99
CA ASP A 281 -1.58 10.85 -7.72
C ASP A 281 -0.32 11.35 -6.98
N LEU A 282 0.70 11.84 -7.71
CA LEU A 282 1.94 12.33 -7.12
C LEU A 282 1.74 13.65 -6.38
N LEU A 283 0.71 14.42 -6.77
CA LEU A 283 0.33 15.65 -6.08
C LEU A 283 -0.21 15.36 -4.68
N GLU A 284 -1.03 14.32 -4.55
CA GLU A 284 -1.53 13.87 -3.24
C GLU A 284 -0.39 13.38 -2.35
N LYS A 285 0.58 12.67 -2.93
CA LYS A 285 1.77 12.18 -2.24
C LYS A 285 2.72 13.30 -1.78
N LEU A 286 2.60 14.52 -2.30
CA LEU A 286 3.31 15.70 -1.76
C LEU A 286 2.71 16.15 -0.42
N GLU A 287 1.48 15.75 -0.10
CA GLU A 287 0.78 16.09 1.15
C GLU A 287 0.74 17.61 1.41
N LEU A 288 0.50 18.40 0.35
CA LEU A 288 0.46 19.86 0.45
C LEU A 288 -0.87 20.33 1.04
N PRO A 289 -0.87 21.32 1.95
CA PRO A 289 -2.08 22.07 2.24
C PRO A 289 -2.55 22.80 0.98
N ALA A 290 -3.86 22.87 0.75
CA ALA A 290 -4.44 23.45 -0.47
C ALA A 290 -3.93 24.87 -0.78
N ALA A 291 -3.69 25.69 0.24
CA ALA A 291 -3.18 27.05 0.10
C ALA A 291 -1.76 27.14 -0.49
N PHE A 292 -0.98 26.05 -0.42
CA PHE A 292 0.39 25.99 -0.93
C PHE A 292 0.51 25.23 -2.25
N ASN A 293 -0.58 24.64 -2.77
CA ASN A 293 -0.52 23.85 -4.00
C ASN A 293 -0.25 24.74 -5.23
N PRO A 294 0.93 24.64 -5.88
CA PRO A 294 1.22 25.44 -7.07
C PRO A 294 0.80 24.75 -8.39
N PHE A 295 0.18 23.57 -8.33
CA PHE A 295 -0.15 22.73 -9.49
C PHE A 295 -1.64 22.82 -9.83
N SER A 296 -1.94 22.97 -11.11
CA SER A 296 -3.30 22.88 -11.66
C SER A 296 -3.64 21.43 -12.00
N GLU A 297 -4.93 21.11 -12.07
CA GLU A 297 -5.37 19.83 -12.63
C GLU A 297 -4.84 19.61 -14.05
N GLU A 298 -4.67 18.35 -14.41
CA GLU A 298 -4.33 17.92 -15.77
C GLU A 298 -5.58 17.41 -16.48
N THR A 299 -5.64 17.60 -17.80
CA THR A 299 -6.74 17.13 -18.64
C THR A 299 -6.26 16.05 -19.60
N ALA A 300 -6.97 14.92 -19.65
CA ALA A 300 -6.72 13.83 -20.58
C ALA A 300 -8.00 13.50 -21.38
N LYS A 301 -7.82 12.98 -22.61
CA LYS A 301 -8.92 12.48 -23.44
C LYS A 301 -9.07 10.99 -23.21
N VAL A 302 -10.19 10.59 -22.62
CA VAL A 302 -10.44 9.21 -22.22
C VAL A 302 -11.56 8.64 -23.09
N THR A 303 -11.32 7.46 -23.65
CA THR A 303 -12.22 6.82 -24.61
C THR A 303 -12.79 5.55 -24.00
N VAL A 304 -14.07 5.57 -23.62
CA VAL A 304 -14.74 4.39 -23.05
C VAL A 304 -14.93 3.32 -24.13
N VAL A 305 -14.67 2.07 -23.76
CA VAL A 305 -15.00 0.90 -24.59
C VAL A 305 -16.43 0.46 -24.28
N LYS A 306 -17.24 0.29 -25.32
CA LYS A 306 -18.67 -0.02 -25.23
C LYS A 306 -19.01 -1.35 -25.91
N GLU A 307 -20.08 -1.95 -25.44
CA GLU A 307 -20.79 -3.04 -26.11
C GLU A 307 -22.24 -2.56 -26.31
N GLY A 308 -22.55 -2.12 -27.53
CA GLY A 308 -23.77 -1.38 -27.82
C GLY A 308 -23.84 -0.03 -27.08
N ALA A 309 -24.94 0.22 -26.35
CA ALA A 309 -25.16 1.51 -25.68
C ALA A 309 -24.51 1.62 -24.29
N SER A 310 -23.91 0.56 -23.78
CA SER A 310 -23.38 0.47 -22.40
C SER A 310 -21.87 0.25 -22.38
N PRO A 311 -21.18 0.58 -21.27
CA PRO A 311 -19.79 0.15 -21.07
C PRO A 311 -19.64 -1.37 -21.27
N ALA A 312 -18.57 -1.77 -21.93
CA ALA A 312 -18.36 -3.17 -22.30
C ALA A 312 -18.14 -4.07 -21.07
N THR A 313 -18.76 -5.26 -21.07
CA THR A 313 -18.38 -6.31 -20.12
C THR A 313 -17.19 -7.07 -20.70
N ILE A 314 -16.00 -6.73 -20.22
CA ILE A 314 -14.72 -7.24 -20.75
C ILE A 314 -14.12 -8.38 -19.91
N TYR A 315 -14.74 -8.71 -18.77
CA TYR A 315 -14.22 -9.70 -17.84
C TYR A 315 -14.89 -11.06 -18.01
N ASP A 316 -14.09 -12.10 -18.21
CA ASP A 316 -14.54 -13.47 -18.39
C ASP A 316 -13.50 -14.47 -17.87
N THR A 317 -13.84 -15.17 -16.78
CA THR A 317 -12.96 -16.18 -16.17
C THR A 317 -12.77 -17.42 -17.05
N ASP A 318 -13.51 -17.56 -18.14
CA ASP A 318 -13.33 -18.64 -19.12
C ASP A 318 -12.47 -18.23 -20.32
N SER A 319 -12.05 -16.95 -20.39
CA SER A 319 -11.16 -16.47 -21.44
C SER A 319 -9.81 -17.21 -21.42
N PRO A 320 -9.24 -17.57 -22.59
CA PRO A 320 -7.93 -18.22 -22.67
C PRO A 320 -6.76 -17.31 -22.30
N ILE A 321 -6.99 -15.99 -22.19
CA ILE A 321 -5.96 -15.00 -21.87
C ILE A 321 -6.24 -14.45 -20.47
N VAL A 322 -5.27 -14.62 -19.57
CA VAL A 322 -5.27 -13.99 -18.24
C VAL A 322 -4.44 -12.72 -18.29
N LEU A 323 -4.96 -11.62 -17.78
CA LEU A 323 -4.22 -10.36 -17.60
C LEU A 323 -4.06 -10.07 -16.10
N LEU A 324 -2.82 -10.14 -15.62
CA LEU A 324 -2.46 -9.71 -14.27
C LEU A 324 -1.89 -8.29 -14.34
N GLY A 325 -2.39 -7.37 -13.52
CA GLY A 325 -2.09 -5.94 -13.63
C GLY A 325 -1.96 -5.19 -12.30
N ASP A 326 -1.49 -3.95 -12.37
CA ASP A 326 -1.50 -2.99 -11.24
C ASP A 326 -2.38 -1.76 -11.56
N SER A 327 -2.06 -0.64 -10.92
CA SER A 327 -2.72 0.63 -11.14
C SER A 327 -2.55 1.18 -12.56
N PHE A 328 -1.55 0.76 -13.35
CA PHE A 328 -1.48 1.09 -14.79
C PHE A 328 -2.61 0.41 -15.57
N THR A 329 -3.02 -0.79 -15.17
CA THR A 329 -4.20 -1.44 -15.74
C THR A 329 -5.49 -0.73 -15.33
N ASN A 330 -5.56 -0.26 -14.07
CA ASN A 330 -6.78 0.28 -13.47
C ASN A 330 -7.01 1.78 -13.63
N ILE A 331 -6.00 2.59 -13.99
CA ILE A 331 -6.02 4.06 -13.95
C ILE A 331 -7.26 4.68 -14.65
N TYR A 332 -7.69 4.13 -15.78
CA TYR A 332 -8.88 4.57 -16.52
C TYR A 332 -10.06 3.58 -16.44
N HIS A 333 -9.89 2.46 -15.75
CA HIS A 333 -10.96 1.50 -15.46
C HIS A 333 -11.75 1.92 -14.22
N ALA A 334 -11.04 2.30 -13.16
CA ALA A 334 -11.56 2.41 -11.81
C ALA A 334 -11.83 3.87 -11.42
N ARG A 335 -13.10 4.18 -11.10
CA ARG A 335 -13.55 5.56 -10.83
C ARG A 335 -12.80 6.24 -9.69
N GLU A 336 -12.37 5.49 -8.69
CA GLU A 336 -11.55 5.95 -7.55
C GLU A 336 -10.19 6.51 -7.99
N MET A 337 -9.71 6.15 -9.17
CA MET A 337 -8.49 6.69 -9.77
C MET A 337 -8.71 8.07 -10.41
N LYS A 338 -9.96 8.57 -10.43
CA LYS A 338 -10.37 9.92 -10.87
C LYS A 338 -10.25 10.23 -12.37
N TRP A 339 -9.66 9.32 -13.15
CA TRP A 339 -9.43 9.52 -14.58
C TRP A 339 -10.51 8.89 -15.47
N GLY A 340 -11.69 8.59 -14.93
CA GLY A 340 -12.81 7.99 -15.66
C GLY A 340 -13.11 6.56 -15.24
N GLU A 341 -13.93 5.88 -16.04
CA GLU A 341 -14.33 4.50 -15.81
C GLU A 341 -14.47 3.76 -17.15
N SER A 342 -14.25 2.45 -17.16
CA SER A 342 -14.43 1.57 -18.34
C SER A 342 -13.59 1.95 -19.58
N ALA A 343 -12.41 2.52 -19.37
CA ALA A 343 -11.47 2.93 -20.41
C ALA A 343 -10.03 2.47 -20.12
N GLY A 344 -9.87 1.46 -19.27
CA GLY A 344 -8.58 0.94 -18.83
C GLY A 344 -7.87 0.08 -19.88
N PHE A 345 -6.70 -0.41 -19.49
CA PHE A 345 -5.85 -1.21 -20.39
C PHE A 345 -6.52 -2.53 -20.79
N ALA A 346 -7.22 -3.17 -19.86
CA ALA A 346 -7.95 -4.40 -20.11
C ALA A 346 -9.07 -4.18 -21.14
N GLU A 347 -9.76 -3.05 -21.09
CA GLU A 347 -10.83 -2.70 -22.02
C GLU A 347 -10.30 -2.50 -23.43
N HIS A 348 -9.25 -1.69 -23.57
CA HIS A 348 -8.65 -1.45 -24.87
C HIS A 348 -7.97 -2.70 -25.43
N LEU A 349 -7.34 -3.53 -24.61
CA LEU A 349 -6.81 -4.81 -25.06
C LEU A 349 -7.92 -5.77 -25.51
N SER A 350 -9.04 -5.80 -24.78
CA SER A 350 -10.24 -6.58 -25.16
C SER A 350 -10.82 -6.10 -26.48
N GLN A 351 -10.88 -4.78 -26.68
CA GLN A 351 -11.34 -4.16 -27.92
C GLN A 351 -10.44 -4.50 -29.11
N GLU A 352 -9.12 -4.38 -28.94
CA GLU A 352 -8.14 -4.71 -29.98
C GLU A 352 -8.12 -6.20 -30.32
N LEU A 353 -8.35 -7.08 -29.33
CA LEU A 353 -8.48 -8.53 -29.55
C LEU A 353 -9.85 -8.96 -30.06
N GLY A 354 -10.90 -8.16 -29.83
CA GLY A 354 -12.29 -8.55 -30.12
C GLY A 354 -12.83 -9.64 -29.20
N MET A 355 -12.30 -9.78 -27.98
CA MET A 355 -12.70 -10.81 -27.01
C MET A 355 -12.55 -10.34 -25.56
N THR A 356 -13.22 -11.03 -24.63
CA THR A 356 -13.10 -10.81 -23.19
C THR A 356 -11.79 -11.38 -22.64
N LEU A 357 -11.35 -10.87 -21.48
CA LEU A 357 -10.14 -11.28 -20.77
C LEU A 357 -10.45 -11.77 -19.36
N ASP A 358 -9.63 -12.67 -18.83
CA ASP A 358 -9.64 -13.00 -17.41
C ASP A 358 -8.67 -12.05 -16.68
N THR A 359 -9.17 -10.88 -16.26
CA THR A 359 -8.33 -9.84 -15.69
C THR A 359 -8.33 -9.87 -14.16
N ILE A 360 -7.14 -9.74 -13.58
CA ILE A 360 -6.92 -9.50 -12.16
C ILE A 360 -5.95 -8.34 -12.03
N ALA A 361 -6.44 -7.16 -11.64
CA ALA A 361 -5.60 -5.98 -11.43
C ALA A 361 -5.75 -5.46 -10.00
N GLN A 362 -4.63 -5.32 -9.28
CA GLN A 362 -4.61 -4.82 -7.90
C GLN A 362 -3.57 -3.71 -7.73
N ASN A 363 -4.04 -2.53 -7.33
CA ASN A 363 -3.20 -1.34 -7.18
C ASN A 363 -2.16 -1.58 -6.07
N GLY A 364 -0.88 -1.45 -6.41
CA GLY A 364 0.23 -1.64 -5.46
C GLY A 364 0.50 -3.09 -5.05
N GLN A 365 -0.15 -4.08 -5.66
CA GLN A 365 -0.03 -5.51 -5.29
C GLN A 365 0.24 -6.43 -6.50
N ALA A 366 0.77 -5.91 -7.61
CA ALA A 366 1.05 -6.73 -8.80
C ALA A 366 2.19 -7.73 -8.63
N SER A 367 3.12 -7.52 -7.68
CA SER A 367 4.23 -8.44 -7.43
C SER A 367 3.77 -9.79 -6.86
N THR A 368 2.81 -9.80 -5.94
CA THR A 368 2.30 -11.03 -5.30
C THR A 368 0.79 -11.17 -5.33
N GLY A 369 0.05 -10.11 -4.97
CA GLY A 369 -1.41 -10.17 -4.78
C GLY A 369 -2.15 -10.73 -5.99
N VAL A 370 -1.87 -10.23 -7.19
CA VAL A 370 -2.54 -10.70 -8.43
C VAL A 370 -2.28 -12.16 -8.77
N ARG A 371 -1.02 -12.63 -8.60
CA ARG A 371 -0.67 -14.04 -8.81
C ARG A 371 -1.34 -14.94 -7.79
N ARG A 372 -1.37 -14.50 -6.52
CA ARG A 372 -2.03 -15.23 -5.44
C ARG A 372 -3.54 -15.31 -5.68
N THR A 373 -4.18 -14.20 -6.04
CA THR A 373 -5.61 -14.17 -6.38
C THR A 373 -5.94 -15.08 -7.55
N LEU A 374 -5.07 -15.21 -8.54
CA LEU A 374 -5.24 -16.20 -9.60
C LEU A 374 -5.14 -17.64 -9.06
N ALA A 375 -4.09 -17.90 -8.28
CA ALA A 375 -3.71 -19.22 -7.82
C ALA A 375 -4.69 -19.84 -6.80
N VAL A 376 -5.37 -19.01 -5.99
CA VAL A 376 -6.30 -19.43 -4.94
C VAL A 376 -7.76 -19.51 -5.38
N ARG A 377 -8.06 -19.33 -6.67
CA ARG A 377 -9.42 -19.54 -7.18
C ARG A 377 -9.83 -21.01 -7.00
N PRO A 378 -11.14 -21.29 -6.80
CA PRO A 378 -11.64 -22.65 -6.81
C PRO A 378 -11.23 -23.39 -8.09
N ASN A 379 -10.60 -24.56 -7.92
CA ASN A 379 -10.03 -25.37 -9.00
C ASN A 379 -9.05 -24.61 -9.92
N ALA A 380 -8.30 -23.62 -9.41
CA ALA A 380 -7.41 -22.79 -10.22
C ALA A 380 -6.50 -23.63 -11.13
N ALA A 381 -5.80 -24.64 -10.59
CA ALA A 381 -4.93 -25.49 -11.39
C ALA A 381 -5.66 -26.20 -12.55
N GLN A 382 -6.89 -26.64 -12.34
CA GLN A 382 -7.68 -27.29 -13.38
C GLN A 382 -8.17 -26.27 -14.43
N SER A 383 -8.63 -25.10 -13.98
CA SER A 383 -9.06 -24.01 -14.87
C SER A 383 -7.92 -23.53 -15.77
N MET A 384 -6.70 -23.40 -15.20
CA MET A 384 -5.50 -23.06 -15.96
C MET A 384 -5.25 -24.09 -17.08
N ARG A 385 -5.25 -25.39 -16.76
CA ARG A 385 -5.04 -26.47 -17.74
C ARG A 385 -6.08 -26.52 -18.84
N ASP A 386 -7.36 -26.38 -18.47
CA ASP A 386 -8.46 -26.66 -19.40
C ASP A 386 -8.78 -25.47 -20.29
N LYS A 387 -8.60 -24.24 -19.78
CA LYS A 387 -9.14 -23.03 -20.41
C LYS A 387 -8.06 -22.05 -20.85
N LYS A 388 -6.93 -21.97 -20.15
CA LYS A 388 -5.96 -20.89 -20.35
C LYS A 388 -4.87 -21.29 -21.33
N LYS A 389 -4.30 -20.28 -22.00
CA LYS A 389 -3.17 -20.41 -22.92
C LYS A 389 -2.01 -19.52 -22.52
N VAL A 390 -2.31 -18.32 -22.03
CA VAL A 390 -1.28 -17.38 -21.62
C VAL A 390 -1.70 -16.57 -20.39
N VAL A 391 -0.72 -16.24 -19.56
CA VAL A 391 -0.81 -15.20 -18.54
C VAL A 391 0.08 -14.03 -18.96
N ILE A 392 -0.53 -12.87 -19.16
CA ILE A 392 0.18 -11.60 -19.36
C ILE A 392 0.30 -10.93 -18.00
N TRP A 393 1.51 -10.75 -17.54
CA TRP A 393 1.79 -10.10 -16.25
C TRP A 393 2.33 -8.69 -16.47
N ALA A 394 1.41 -7.74 -16.52
CA ALA A 394 1.66 -6.32 -16.58
C ALA A 394 2.06 -5.78 -15.20
N ILE A 395 3.30 -5.37 -15.04
CA ILE A 395 3.82 -4.88 -13.77
C ILE A 395 4.72 -3.66 -14.00
N ALA A 396 4.59 -2.63 -13.16
CA ALA A 396 5.52 -1.52 -13.20
C ALA A 396 6.97 -2.01 -13.03
N ALA A 397 7.84 -1.66 -13.98
CA ALA A 397 9.22 -2.13 -14.02
C ALA A 397 9.98 -1.84 -12.72
N ARG A 398 9.63 -0.75 -12.01
CA ARG A 398 10.24 -0.42 -10.71
C ARG A 398 10.16 -1.58 -9.71
N ASP A 399 9.05 -2.32 -9.65
CA ASP A 399 8.81 -3.33 -8.61
C ASP A 399 9.75 -4.55 -8.78
N LEU A 400 10.33 -4.73 -9.99
CA LEU A 400 11.34 -5.73 -10.31
C LEU A 400 12.75 -5.35 -9.83
N PHE A 401 13.02 -4.06 -9.59
CA PHE A 401 14.36 -3.53 -9.37
C PHE A 401 14.55 -2.79 -8.05
N LEU A 402 13.52 -2.69 -7.21
CA LEU A 402 13.66 -2.11 -5.87
C LEU A 402 14.62 -2.94 -5.00
N SER A 403 15.48 -2.26 -4.26
CA SER A 403 16.21 -2.85 -3.14
C SER A 403 15.25 -3.34 -2.05
N GLU A 404 15.70 -4.32 -1.23
CA GLU A 404 14.88 -4.90 -0.15
C GLU A 404 14.24 -3.81 0.74
N THR A 405 15.04 -2.86 1.23
CA THR A 405 14.54 -1.80 2.12
C THR A 405 13.43 -0.98 1.46
N VAL A 406 13.67 -0.49 0.24
CA VAL A 406 12.69 0.36 -0.46
C VAL A 406 11.45 -0.44 -0.86
N ALA A 407 11.61 -1.71 -1.25
CA ALA A 407 10.49 -2.59 -1.57
C ALA A 407 9.58 -2.79 -0.36
N ARG A 408 10.15 -3.08 0.82
CA ARG A 408 9.38 -3.25 2.06
C ARG A 408 8.64 -1.98 2.47
N GLU A 409 9.30 -0.82 2.40
CA GLU A 409 8.67 0.47 2.69
C GLU A 409 7.49 0.80 1.77
N ASN A 410 7.50 0.25 0.55
CA ASN A 410 6.44 0.41 -0.44
C ASN A 410 5.54 -0.83 -0.55
N GLN A 411 5.60 -1.75 0.42
CA GLN A 411 4.77 -2.96 0.50
C GLN A 411 4.90 -3.89 -0.73
N VAL A 412 6.01 -3.80 -1.46
CA VAL A 412 6.33 -4.71 -2.56
C VAL A 412 6.98 -5.95 -1.97
N ARG A 413 6.30 -7.09 -2.12
CA ARG A 413 6.78 -8.41 -1.69
C ARG A 413 6.72 -9.39 -2.84
N TRP A 414 7.63 -10.34 -2.86
CA TRP A 414 7.74 -11.38 -3.87
C TRP A 414 7.54 -12.75 -3.22
N ASP A 415 6.32 -13.01 -2.75
CA ASP A 415 6.04 -14.27 -2.08
C ASP A 415 5.84 -15.40 -3.11
N ASP A 416 6.16 -16.61 -2.70
CA ASP A 416 5.77 -17.81 -3.44
C ASP A 416 4.24 -17.93 -3.45
N VAL A 417 3.71 -18.47 -4.54
CA VAL A 417 2.28 -18.74 -4.73
C VAL A 417 2.13 -20.17 -5.24
N GLU A 418 1.07 -20.85 -4.85
CA GLU A 418 0.79 -22.22 -5.30
C GLU A 418 -0.63 -22.29 -5.86
N PHE A 419 -0.77 -22.85 -7.07
CA PHE A 419 -2.07 -23.07 -7.67
C PHE A 419 -2.88 -24.11 -6.90
N GLN A 420 -4.04 -23.68 -6.41
CA GLN A 420 -4.94 -24.54 -5.66
C GLN A 420 -5.44 -25.72 -6.51
N THR A 421 -5.29 -26.91 -5.96
CA THR A 421 -5.86 -28.15 -6.50
C THR A 421 -7.16 -28.46 -5.78
N GLY A 422 -8.29 -28.44 -6.50
CA GLY A 422 -9.61 -28.72 -5.94
C GLY A 422 -10.41 -27.47 -5.58
N ASP A 423 -11.58 -27.70 -5.02
CA ASP A 423 -12.56 -26.67 -4.70
C ASP A 423 -12.82 -26.67 -3.19
N PRO A 424 -12.22 -25.75 -2.42
CA PRO A 424 -12.39 -25.70 -0.97
C PRO A 424 -13.85 -25.47 -0.58
N SER A 425 -14.72 -25.03 -1.50
CA SER A 425 -16.15 -24.82 -1.20
C SER A 425 -16.87 -26.15 -0.99
N LYS A 426 -16.36 -27.24 -1.57
CA LYS A 426 -16.86 -28.60 -1.34
C LYS A 426 -16.49 -29.13 0.05
N ASP A 427 -15.53 -28.50 0.71
CA ASP A 427 -15.13 -28.82 2.08
C ASP A 427 -15.98 -28.08 3.12
N ILE A 428 -16.90 -27.23 2.66
CA ILE A 428 -17.84 -26.49 3.49
C ILE A 428 -19.28 -26.86 3.10
N ALA A 429 -20.09 -27.25 4.08
CA ALA A 429 -21.53 -27.45 3.89
C ALA A 429 -22.28 -26.30 4.55
N TRP A 430 -22.69 -25.33 3.73
CA TRP A 430 -23.41 -24.12 4.15
C TRP A 430 -24.92 -24.37 4.39
N PRO A 431 -25.59 -23.62 5.28
CA PRO A 431 -24.98 -22.79 6.32
C PRO A 431 -24.25 -23.67 7.35
N VAL A 432 -23.21 -23.12 7.98
CA VAL A 432 -22.39 -23.85 8.96
C VAL A 432 -22.25 -23.01 10.23
N GLU A 433 -22.32 -23.66 11.38
CA GLU A 433 -22.13 -23.00 12.68
C GLU A 433 -20.78 -23.40 13.25
N ILE A 434 -19.95 -22.42 13.58
CA ILE A 434 -18.62 -22.64 14.16
C ILE A 434 -18.46 -21.84 15.46
N GLU A 435 -17.59 -22.35 16.33
CA GLU A 435 -16.95 -21.58 17.38
C GLU A 435 -15.50 -21.32 16.95
N GLY A 436 -15.05 -20.08 17.06
CA GLY A 436 -13.69 -19.72 16.67
C GLY A 436 -13.13 -18.54 17.44
N THR A 437 -11.81 -18.46 17.46
CA THR A 437 -11.05 -17.40 18.12
C THR A 437 -10.57 -16.39 17.08
N VAL A 438 -10.83 -15.10 17.28
CA VAL A 438 -10.39 -14.02 16.39
C VAL A 438 -8.87 -13.97 16.37
N THR A 439 -8.25 -14.13 15.20
CA THR A 439 -6.80 -14.05 15.01
C THR A 439 -6.37 -12.75 14.33
N MET A 440 -7.23 -12.16 13.50
CA MET A 440 -6.95 -10.91 12.79
C MET A 440 -8.25 -10.12 12.58
N VAL A 441 -8.15 -8.79 12.64
CA VAL A 441 -9.25 -7.84 12.40
C VAL A 441 -8.75 -6.81 11.39
N SER A 442 -9.36 -6.74 10.20
CA SER A 442 -8.94 -5.77 9.18
C SER A 442 -9.23 -4.33 9.63
N SER A 443 -8.34 -3.43 9.29
CA SER A 443 -8.54 -1.99 9.45
C SER A 443 -9.58 -1.46 8.46
N PHE A 444 -10.29 -0.41 8.85
CA PHE A 444 -11.25 0.29 7.98
C PHE A 444 -11.32 1.77 8.37
N LEU A 445 -11.72 2.63 7.42
CA LEU A 445 -11.80 4.08 7.64
C LEU A 445 -12.87 4.46 8.68
N ASP A 446 -12.65 5.57 9.38
CA ASP A 446 -13.67 6.14 10.28
C ASP A 446 -14.97 6.42 9.49
N PRO A 447 -16.14 5.92 9.93
CA PRO A 447 -17.43 6.13 9.27
C PRO A 447 -17.75 7.60 8.97
N LYS A 448 -17.24 8.54 9.77
CA LYS A 448 -17.45 9.99 9.62
C LYS A 448 -16.65 10.57 8.46
N THR A 449 -15.48 10.03 8.17
CA THR A 449 -14.56 10.54 7.14
C THR A 449 -14.54 9.69 5.88
N ALA A 450 -15.07 8.47 5.94
CA ALA A 450 -15.11 7.57 4.80
C ALA A 450 -15.86 8.19 3.61
N PRO A 451 -15.40 7.97 2.35
CA PRO A 451 -16.06 8.48 1.15
C PRO A 451 -17.35 7.71 0.82
N TYR A 452 -17.57 6.56 1.45
CA TYR A 452 -18.75 5.69 1.30
C TYR A 452 -19.59 5.65 2.59
N PRO A 453 -20.91 5.46 2.49
CA PRO A 453 -21.80 5.45 3.65
C PRO A 453 -21.81 4.12 4.41
N ALA A 454 -21.29 3.04 3.83
CA ALA A 454 -21.25 1.72 4.44
C ALA A 454 -19.98 0.96 4.04
N SER A 455 -19.50 0.11 4.94
CA SER A 455 -18.37 -0.79 4.68
C SER A 455 -18.55 -2.10 5.43
N VAL A 456 -18.11 -3.19 4.82
CA VAL A 456 -17.79 -4.44 5.51
C VAL A 456 -16.28 -4.55 5.69
N TYR A 457 -15.86 -5.42 6.60
CA TYR A 457 -14.45 -5.68 6.84
C TYR A 457 -14.23 -7.16 7.17
N ALA A 458 -13.03 -7.66 6.86
CA ALA A 458 -12.69 -9.06 7.05
C ALA A 458 -12.09 -9.32 8.44
N VAL A 459 -12.49 -10.44 9.05
CA VAL A 459 -11.99 -10.96 10.32
C VAL A 459 -11.57 -12.40 10.09
N GLU A 460 -10.36 -12.75 10.52
CA GLU A 460 -9.90 -14.13 10.52
C GLU A 460 -10.20 -14.79 11.86
N TYR A 461 -10.69 -16.02 11.78
CA TYR A 461 -10.94 -16.88 12.92
C TYR A 461 -10.10 -18.15 12.82
N GLN A 462 -9.45 -18.55 13.92
CA GLN A 462 -9.09 -19.94 14.13
C GLN A 462 -10.38 -20.70 14.48
N VAL A 463 -10.71 -21.75 13.73
CA VAL A 463 -11.87 -22.61 14.01
C VAL A 463 -11.52 -23.52 15.18
N ASP A 464 -12.12 -23.24 16.34
CA ASP A 464 -11.95 -24.05 17.55
C ASP A 464 -12.79 -25.33 17.44
N ARG A 465 -14.02 -25.19 16.91
CA ARG A 465 -15.00 -26.27 16.83
C ARG A 465 -16.08 -25.99 15.79
N VAL A 466 -16.47 -27.00 15.03
CA VAL A 466 -17.71 -26.98 14.23
C VAL A 466 -18.88 -27.40 15.12
N VAL A 467 -19.86 -26.52 15.30
CA VAL A 467 -21.06 -26.75 16.12
C VAL A 467 -22.11 -27.52 15.31
N SER A 468 -22.34 -27.11 14.07
CA SER A 468 -23.25 -27.80 13.14
C SER A 468 -22.81 -27.60 11.69
N GLY A 469 -23.08 -28.57 10.82
CA GLY A 469 -22.64 -28.58 9.42
C GLY A 469 -21.25 -29.19 9.21
N LYS A 470 -20.59 -28.84 8.11
CA LYS A 470 -19.24 -29.30 7.75
C LYS A 470 -18.36 -28.07 7.46
N TYR A 471 -17.23 -27.98 8.14
CA TYR A 471 -16.15 -27.03 7.86
C TYR A 471 -14.83 -27.75 8.12
N LEU A 472 -14.02 -28.01 7.09
CA LEU A 472 -12.78 -28.79 7.26
C LEU A 472 -11.53 -27.92 7.46
N ALA A 473 -11.57 -26.64 7.09
CA ALA A 473 -10.43 -25.75 7.30
C ALA A 473 -10.28 -25.39 8.79
N ASP A 474 -9.03 -25.21 9.21
CA ASP A 474 -8.69 -24.79 10.57
C ASP A 474 -8.88 -23.29 10.80
N SER A 475 -9.05 -22.53 9.73
CA SER A 475 -9.17 -21.08 9.72
C SER A 475 -10.37 -20.67 8.87
N ALA A 476 -11.03 -19.58 9.24
CA ALA A 476 -12.14 -19.00 8.50
C ALA A 476 -11.94 -17.51 8.27
N LEU A 477 -12.11 -17.06 7.02
CA LEU A 477 -12.17 -15.64 6.67
C LEU A 477 -13.64 -15.20 6.63
N VAL A 478 -14.03 -14.36 7.57
CA VAL A 478 -15.43 -13.99 7.77
C VAL A 478 -15.59 -12.49 7.69
N PHE A 479 -16.52 -12.04 6.84
CA PHE A 479 -16.88 -10.64 6.69
C PHE A 479 -17.99 -10.25 7.64
N HIS A 480 -17.84 -9.07 8.22
CA HIS A 480 -18.80 -8.45 9.12
C HIS A 480 -19.06 -7.01 8.69
N TRP A 481 -20.18 -6.43 9.15
CA TRP A 481 -20.41 -5.00 9.00
C TRP A 481 -19.38 -4.21 9.81
N ALA A 482 -18.66 -3.29 9.17
CA ALA A 482 -17.86 -2.29 9.87
C ALA A 482 -18.77 -1.14 10.31
N PHE A 483 -19.50 -0.57 9.35
CA PHE A 483 -20.48 0.48 9.57
C PHE A 483 -21.54 0.52 8.47
N ARG A 484 -22.72 1.05 8.80
CA ARG A 484 -23.84 1.30 7.89
C ARG A 484 -24.42 2.68 8.16
N ASP A 485 -24.79 3.40 7.12
CA ASP A 485 -25.26 4.80 7.22
C ASP A 485 -24.34 5.69 8.05
N ARG A 486 -23.01 5.48 7.89
CA ARG A 486 -21.95 6.15 8.65
C ARG A 486 -22.03 5.94 10.18
N LYS A 487 -22.74 4.90 10.62
CA LYS A 487 -22.82 4.47 12.03
C LYS A 487 -22.12 3.13 12.18
N ARG A 488 -21.21 3.07 13.14
CA ARG A 488 -20.43 1.87 13.44
C ARG A 488 -21.36 0.72 13.85
N SER A 489 -21.04 -0.47 13.39
CA SER A 489 -21.78 -1.71 13.72
C SER A 489 -21.32 -2.26 15.07
N ASP A 490 -22.16 -3.06 15.74
CA ASP A 490 -21.81 -3.78 16.97
C ASP A 490 -20.63 -4.75 16.76
N THR A 491 -20.46 -5.23 15.53
CA THR A 491 -19.32 -6.07 15.13
C THR A 491 -18.04 -5.27 14.91
N GLY A 492 -18.10 -3.96 14.69
CA GLY A 492 -16.95 -3.14 14.31
C GLY A 492 -15.89 -2.92 15.40
N ASP A 493 -16.08 -3.51 16.58
CA ASP A 493 -15.20 -3.40 17.76
C ASP A 493 -14.53 -4.72 18.18
N PHE A 494 -14.57 -5.74 17.31
CA PHE A 494 -13.92 -7.02 17.59
C PHE A 494 -12.42 -6.88 17.84
N LYS A 495 -11.91 -7.71 18.74
CA LYS A 495 -10.49 -7.74 19.12
C LYS A 495 -9.90 -9.11 18.90
N VAL A 496 -8.63 -9.13 18.51
CA VAL A 496 -7.83 -10.35 18.47
C VAL A 496 -7.85 -11.03 19.85
N GLY A 497 -8.12 -12.33 19.84
CA GLY A 497 -8.26 -13.18 21.03
C GLY A 497 -9.71 -13.40 21.50
N GLU A 498 -10.70 -12.66 20.98
CA GLU A 498 -12.10 -12.90 21.34
C GLU A 498 -12.63 -14.22 20.76
N ARG A 499 -13.47 -14.93 21.52
CA ARG A 499 -14.08 -16.20 21.09
C ARG A 499 -15.52 -15.98 20.69
N HIS A 500 -15.86 -16.31 19.45
CA HIS A 500 -17.19 -16.10 18.89
C HIS A 500 -17.82 -17.41 18.48
N ARG A 501 -19.15 -17.47 18.60
CA ARG A 501 -19.98 -18.45 17.91
C ARG A 501 -20.65 -17.78 16.72
N LEU A 502 -20.53 -18.37 15.55
CA LEU A 502 -20.86 -17.77 14.26
C LEU A 502 -21.75 -18.70 13.45
N THR A 503 -22.78 -18.15 12.80
CA THR A 503 -23.47 -18.83 11.68
C THR A 503 -22.95 -18.23 10.39
N LEU A 504 -22.30 -19.06 9.60
CA LEU A 504 -21.64 -18.65 8.38
C LEU A 504 -22.41 -19.10 7.15
N VAL A 505 -22.47 -18.22 6.16
CA VAL A 505 -23.06 -18.45 4.84
C VAL A 505 -22.09 -17.99 3.74
N PRO A 506 -22.24 -18.44 2.49
CA PRO A 506 -21.40 -17.98 1.39
C PRO A 506 -21.53 -16.47 1.21
N MET A 507 -20.39 -15.78 1.11
CA MET A 507 -20.40 -14.32 0.93
C MET A 507 -20.88 -13.91 -0.47
N ASP A 508 -20.57 -14.70 -1.50
CA ASP A 508 -20.95 -14.45 -2.90
C ASP A 508 -22.48 -14.49 -3.13
N GLN A 509 -23.22 -15.17 -2.25
CA GLN A 509 -24.68 -15.24 -2.25
C GLN A 509 -25.35 -14.05 -1.53
N GLN A 510 -24.57 -13.15 -0.91
CA GLN A 510 -25.12 -11.98 -0.23
C GLN A 510 -25.33 -10.81 -1.20
N GLU A 511 -26.48 -10.79 -1.89
CA GLU A 511 -26.83 -9.71 -2.82
C GLU A 511 -26.80 -8.33 -2.18
N SER A 512 -27.18 -8.22 -0.90
CA SER A 512 -27.19 -6.95 -0.16
C SER A 512 -25.80 -6.32 0.06
N LEU A 513 -24.73 -7.10 -0.14
CA LEU A 513 -23.35 -6.65 0.01
C LEU A 513 -22.70 -6.26 -1.32
N ARG A 514 -23.36 -6.51 -2.46
CA ARG A 514 -22.84 -6.14 -3.77
C ARG A 514 -22.68 -4.62 -3.88
N GLY A 515 -21.48 -4.16 -4.23
CA GLY A 515 -21.16 -2.73 -4.35
C GLY A 515 -20.88 -2.02 -3.03
N ILE A 516 -20.89 -2.72 -1.89
CA ILE A 516 -20.45 -2.17 -0.60
C ILE A 516 -18.92 -2.24 -0.51
N ASN A 517 -18.28 -1.20 0.03
CA ASN A 517 -16.84 -1.19 0.26
C ASN A 517 -16.42 -2.35 1.17
N GLN A 518 -15.35 -3.05 0.82
CA GLN A 518 -14.82 -4.18 1.59
C GLN A 518 -13.39 -3.85 2.01
N SER A 519 -13.14 -3.77 3.31
CA SER A 519 -11.78 -3.62 3.85
C SER A 519 -11.24 -5.00 4.22
N ASN A 520 -10.17 -5.41 3.58
CA ASN A 520 -9.60 -6.73 3.79
C ASN A 520 -8.08 -6.63 3.84
N ASP A 521 -7.55 -6.67 5.06
CA ASP A 521 -6.11 -6.73 5.32
C ASP A 521 -5.63 -8.20 5.42
N SER A 522 -6.55 -9.16 5.27
CA SER A 522 -6.20 -10.58 5.25
C SER A 522 -5.43 -10.92 3.99
N MET A 523 -4.24 -11.49 4.20
CA MET A 523 -3.42 -12.07 3.14
C MET A 523 -3.74 -13.56 2.92
N ARG A 524 -4.81 -14.08 3.55
CA ARG A 524 -5.26 -15.48 3.52
C ARG A 524 -6.29 -15.73 2.41
N PHE A 525 -5.90 -15.46 1.17
CA PHE A 525 -6.79 -15.55 0.01
C PHE A 525 -7.23 -16.98 -0.33
N GLU A 526 -6.58 -17.99 0.22
CA GLU A 526 -6.99 -19.40 0.09
C GLU A 526 -8.23 -19.75 0.91
N LEU A 527 -8.61 -18.89 1.87
CA LEU A 527 -9.82 -19.06 2.65
C LEU A 527 -11.02 -18.53 1.87
N ILE A 528 -12.10 -19.32 1.83
CA ILE A 528 -13.34 -18.89 1.18
C ILE A 528 -13.99 -17.79 2.02
N PRO A 529 -14.24 -16.59 1.46
CA PRO A 529 -14.95 -15.55 2.15
C PRO A 529 -16.34 -16.01 2.58
N ALA A 530 -16.58 -15.97 3.88
CA ALA A 530 -17.87 -16.24 4.47
C ALA A 530 -18.51 -14.95 4.96
N TRP A 531 -19.84 -14.90 4.97
CA TRP A 531 -20.59 -13.87 5.67
C TRP A 531 -21.08 -14.41 7.01
N ALA A 532 -20.93 -13.64 8.08
CA ALA A 532 -21.55 -13.95 9.36
C ALA A 532 -23.01 -13.49 9.36
N GLU A 533 -23.93 -14.44 9.14
CA GLU A 533 -25.36 -14.19 9.29
C GLU A 533 -25.72 -13.89 10.76
N SER A 534 -25.05 -14.56 11.69
CA SER A 534 -25.13 -14.27 13.12
C SER A 534 -23.79 -14.41 13.81
N VAL A 535 -23.56 -13.62 14.86
CA VAL A 535 -22.37 -13.67 15.70
C VAL A 535 -22.75 -13.45 17.16
N LYS A 536 -22.19 -14.28 18.04
CA LYS A 536 -22.33 -14.16 19.49
C LYS A 536 -20.95 -14.24 20.14
N VAL A 537 -20.54 -13.16 20.80
CA VAL A 537 -19.32 -13.14 21.63
C VAL A 537 -19.53 -14.06 22.82
N MET A 538 -18.63 -15.03 23.00
CA MET A 538 -18.67 -15.98 24.10
C MET A 538 -17.93 -15.37 25.29
N SER A 539 -18.63 -15.17 26.40
CA SER A 539 -17.97 -14.76 27.65
C SER A 539 -17.22 -15.96 28.25
N GLU A 540 -15.99 -15.74 28.72
CA GLU A 540 -15.35 -16.66 29.66
C GLU A 540 -16.24 -16.74 30.91
N ASN A 541 -16.63 -17.95 31.34
CA ASN A 541 -17.65 -18.19 32.38
C ASN A 541 -17.45 -17.32 33.66
N GLY A 542 -18.55 -16.69 34.13
CA GLY A 542 -18.65 -15.62 35.17
C GLY A 542 -18.52 -16.06 36.65
N PRO A 543 -19.17 -15.42 37.68
CA PRO A 543 -19.90 -14.15 37.76
C PRO A 543 -19.36 -13.16 38.84
N GLY A 544 -19.69 -11.87 38.71
CA GLY A 544 -19.84 -10.95 39.85
C GLY A 544 -18.78 -9.86 40.03
N THR A 545 -19.06 -8.64 39.55
CA THR A 545 -19.34 -7.45 40.40
C THR A 545 -19.64 -6.22 39.53
N PRO A 546 -20.45 -5.27 40.03
CA PRO A 546 -21.29 -4.41 39.20
C PRO A 546 -20.59 -3.15 38.69
N SER A 547 -21.23 -2.57 37.67
CA SER A 547 -21.03 -1.21 37.17
C SER A 547 -20.83 -0.20 38.30
N VAL A 548 -19.70 0.52 38.27
CA VAL A 548 -19.52 1.73 39.08
C VAL A 548 -19.89 2.93 38.22
N SER A 549 -20.89 3.62 38.75
CA SER A 549 -21.51 4.86 38.32
C SER A 549 -20.53 6.03 38.11
N GLU A 550 -20.96 6.95 37.25
CA GLU A 550 -20.58 8.36 37.24
C GLU A 550 -20.57 8.94 38.65
N GLU A 551 -19.38 9.25 39.19
CA GLU A 551 -19.13 10.39 40.09
C GLU A 551 -17.65 10.45 40.49
N ALA A 552 -16.84 11.10 39.66
CA ALA A 552 -15.57 11.70 40.10
C ALA A 552 -15.15 12.86 39.18
N ALA A 553 -16.13 13.66 38.75
CA ALA A 553 -15.92 14.92 38.06
C ALA A 553 -16.02 16.09 39.06
N ALA A 554 -15.27 16.06 40.16
CA ALA A 554 -15.06 17.23 41.02
C ALA A 554 -14.03 16.90 42.11
N ARG A 555 -12.74 17.17 41.83
CA ARG A 555 -11.69 17.63 42.77
C ARG A 555 -10.31 17.32 42.19
N GLY A 556 -9.78 18.31 41.47
CA GLY A 556 -8.41 18.29 40.97
C GLY A 556 -8.02 19.59 40.25
N ALA A 557 -8.79 20.67 40.43
CA ALA A 557 -8.37 22.01 40.05
C ALA A 557 -7.52 22.57 41.19
N SER A 558 -6.20 22.48 41.04
CA SER A 558 -5.14 23.24 41.74
C SER A 558 -3.94 22.34 42.02
N MET A 559 -3.18 21.99 40.98
CA MET A 559 -1.73 21.71 41.04
C MET A 559 -1.21 21.35 39.64
N ALA A 560 -1.39 22.24 38.66
CA ALA A 560 -0.90 22.02 37.29
C ALA A 560 -0.16 23.23 36.71
N THR A 561 0.43 24.06 37.56
CA THR A 561 1.29 25.19 37.14
C THR A 561 2.69 25.16 37.75
N GLY A 562 3.01 24.16 38.58
CA GLY A 562 4.30 24.07 39.28
C GLY A 562 5.26 22.97 38.81
N ALA A 563 4.78 21.96 38.07
CA ALA A 563 5.59 20.77 37.77
C ALA A 563 6.43 20.89 36.48
N PHE A 564 6.18 21.90 35.63
CA PHE A 564 6.90 22.06 34.37
C PHE A 564 8.30 22.70 34.52
N CYS A 565 8.62 23.30 35.68
CA CYS A 565 9.91 23.95 35.92
C CYS A 565 10.93 23.07 36.68
N LEU A 566 10.52 21.96 37.29
CA LEU A 566 11.39 21.23 38.23
C LEU A 566 12.22 20.11 37.60
N ILE A 567 11.80 19.52 36.49
CA ILE A 567 12.57 18.43 35.85
C ILE A 567 13.70 18.98 34.97
N PHE A 568 13.52 20.13 34.32
CA PHE A 568 14.59 20.79 33.55
C PHE A 568 15.52 21.68 34.42
N GLY A 569 15.01 22.25 35.52
CA GLY A 569 15.85 22.92 36.52
C GLY A 569 16.84 21.98 37.21
N GLY A 570 16.46 20.72 37.42
CA GLY A 570 17.31 19.69 38.04
C GLY A 570 18.54 19.31 37.21
N VAL A 571 18.39 19.21 35.88
CA VAL A 571 19.49 18.87 34.96
C VAL A 571 20.46 20.05 34.79
N ILE A 572 19.96 21.29 34.76
CA ILE A 572 20.80 22.49 34.71
C ILE A 572 21.55 22.70 36.04
N LEU A 573 20.92 22.44 37.19
CA LEU A 573 21.62 22.49 38.49
C LEU A 573 22.68 21.39 38.65
N LEU A 574 22.45 20.18 38.12
CA LEU A 574 23.44 19.09 38.15
C LEU A 574 24.68 19.41 37.30
N ILE A 575 24.50 20.05 36.15
CA ILE A 575 25.61 20.52 35.30
C ILE A 575 26.35 21.71 35.96
N TYR A 576 25.64 22.60 36.64
CA TYR A 576 26.26 23.73 37.35
C TYR A 576 27.01 23.29 38.62
N ARG A 577 26.51 22.29 39.36
CA ARG A 577 27.14 21.78 40.59
C ARG A 577 28.39 20.94 40.30
N LYS A 578 28.43 20.21 39.16
CA LYS A 578 29.62 19.47 38.72
C LYS A 578 30.76 20.40 38.27
N LYS A 579 30.44 21.59 37.73
CA LYS A 579 31.43 22.61 37.32
C LYS A 579 32.04 23.39 38.50
N ARG A 580 31.33 23.51 39.63
CA ARG A 580 31.84 24.17 40.85
C ARG A 580 32.77 23.28 41.68
N ASN A 581 32.54 21.96 41.67
CA ASN A 581 33.42 21.02 42.38
C ASN A 581 34.74 20.73 41.63
N LEU A 582 34.80 20.95 40.31
CA LEU A 582 36.05 20.83 39.53
C LEU A 582 36.96 22.07 39.59
N ARG A 583 36.49 23.21 40.14
CA ARG A 583 37.31 24.40 40.39
C ARG A 583 37.86 24.50 41.81
N ALA A 584 37.55 23.53 42.68
CA ALA A 584 38.04 23.49 44.06
C ALA A 584 39.10 22.39 44.31
N SER A 585 39.55 21.65 43.29
CA SER A 585 40.68 20.71 43.40
C SER A 585 41.90 21.08 42.56
N VAL A 586 41.95 22.32 42.05
CA VAL A 586 43.15 22.92 41.44
C VAL A 586 43.24 24.37 41.92
N ALA A 587 43.61 24.53 43.20
CA ALA A 587 44.17 25.73 43.79
C ALA A 587 45.09 25.28 44.93
#